data_AF-A0A6A4PS10-F1
#
_entry.id   AF-A0A6A4PS10-F1
#
_cell.length_a   1.000
_cell.length_b   1.000
_cell.length_c   1.000
_cell.angle_alpha   90.00
_cell.angle_beta   90.00
_cell.angle_gamma   90.00
#
_symmetry.space_group_name_H-M   'P 1'
#
loop_
_entity.id
_entity.type
_entity.pdbx_description
1 polymer ?
#
loop_
_entity_poly.entity_id
_entity_poly.type
_entity_poly.pdbx_seq_one_letter_code
_entity_poly.pdbx_strand_id
1 'polypeptide(L)'
;MDWIVQYDPPDEPKEYIHRVGRTARGEGGKGNALLFLIPEELKFLRYLKAAKVPVKEYAFDDKKLVNVQSQLEKLVAGIYHLNNMAKDAYRSYLLSYNSHSMKDIFNVHRLDLLAVAASFCFSNPPKVNLNIDSSASKHKKKIRKVEGIKHEFQL
;
A
#
# COMPACT_ATOMS: atom_id res chain seq x y z
N MET A 1 6.28 11.56 21.21
CA MET A 1 6.04 10.58 20.13
C MET A 1 7.29 10.52 19.30
N ASP A 2 8.09 9.48 19.44
CA ASP A 2 9.45 9.41 18.87
C ASP A 2 9.47 8.82 17.46
N TRP A 3 8.45 8.02 17.13
CA TRP A 3 8.31 7.33 15.86
C TRP A 3 6.88 7.40 15.33
N ILE A 4 6.76 7.60 14.02
CA ILE A 4 5.54 7.38 13.25
C ILE A 4 5.82 6.23 12.28
N VAL A 5 5.06 5.15 12.39
CA VAL A 5 5.16 3.99 11.49
C VAL A 5 3.91 3.93 10.64
N GLN A 6 4.08 4.04 9.32
CA GLN A 6 3.00 3.98 8.34
C GLN A 6 3.17 2.72 7.51
N TYR A 7 2.27 1.75 7.73
CA TYR A 7 2.27 0.48 6.97
C TYR A 7 1.73 0.65 5.55
N ASP A 8 0.80 1.59 5.36
CA ASP A 8 0.25 1.94 4.04
C ASP A 8 0.49 3.43 3.76
N PRO A 9 0.81 3.79 2.51
CA PRO A 9 0.90 5.19 2.10
C PRO A 9 -0.48 5.87 2.11
N PRO A 10 -0.55 7.16 2.48
CA PRO A 10 -1.81 7.90 2.40
C PRO A 10 -2.18 8.24 0.94
N ASP A 11 -3.45 8.59 0.71
CA ASP A 11 -3.96 8.91 -0.62
C ASP A 11 -3.40 10.22 -1.18
N GLU A 12 -2.84 11.09 -0.35
CA GLU A 12 -2.19 12.33 -0.79
C GLU A 12 -0.88 12.62 -0.04
N PRO A 13 0.13 13.22 -0.70
CA PRO A 13 1.38 13.66 -0.05
C PRO A 13 1.16 14.64 1.10
N LYS A 14 0.14 15.49 1.00
CA LYS A 14 -0.20 16.47 2.05
C LYS A 14 -0.57 15.75 3.35
N GLU A 15 -1.30 14.66 3.25
CA GLU A 15 -1.70 13.86 4.40
C GLU A 15 -0.49 13.18 5.05
N TYR A 16 0.46 12.67 4.25
CA TYR A 16 1.74 12.18 4.77
C TYR A 16 2.45 13.24 5.62
N ILE A 17 2.57 14.47 5.10
CA ILE A 17 3.22 15.59 5.80
C ILE A 17 2.51 15.89 7.12
N HIS A 18 1.17 15.91 7.12
CA HIS A 18 0.39 16.14 8.32
C HIS A 18 0.54 15.04 9.37
N ARG A 19 0.71 13.78 8.95
CA ARG A 19 0.93 12.61 9.81
C ARG A 19 2.31 12.66 10.46
N VAL A 20 3.38 12.91 9.68
CA VAL A 20 4.73 13.02 10.24
C VAL A 20 4.89 14.29 11.10
N GLY A 21 4.15 15.36 10.81
CA GLY A 21 4.07 16.55 11.68
C GLY A 21 3.39 16.30 13.05
N ARG A 22 2.90 15.08 13.33
CA ARG A 22 2.43 14.68 14.66
C ARG A 22 3.58 14.30 15.60
N THR A 23 4.76 13.93 15.06
CA THR A 23 6.00 13.79 15.84
C THR A 23 6.75 15.12 15.89
N ALA A 24 7.84 15.20 16.66
CA ALA A 24 8.70 16.39 16.79
C ALA A 24 7.98 17.69 17.20
N ARG A 25 7.00 17.62 18.11
CA ARG A 25 6.30 18.80 18.64
C ARG A 25 7.13 19.52 19.72
N GLY A 26 7.22 20.84 19.65
CA GLY A 26 7.95 21.69 20.60
C GLY A 26 9.30 22.18 20.06
N GLU A 27 9.84 23.25 20.65
CA GLU A 27 11.16 23.79 20.29
C GLU A 27 12.25 22.75 20.57
N GLY A 28 13.02 22.37 19.53
CA GLY A 28 14.04 21.33 19.63
C GLY A 28 13.52 19.88 19.56
N GLY A 29 12.22 19.66 19.30
CA GLY A 29 11.63 18.33 19.16
C GLY A 29 12.24 17.54 18.00
N LYS A 30 12.67 16.30 18.28
CA LYS A 30 13.11 15.32 17.26
C LYS A 30 12.07 14.23 17.10
N GLY A 31 11.97 13.67 15.91
CA GLY A 31 10.97 12.67 15.57
C GLY A 31 11.40 11.88 14.34
N ASN A 32 11.08 10.59 14.33
CA ASN A 32 11.37 9.70 13.21
C ASN A 32 10.07 9.28 12.53
N ALA A 33 10.12 9.04 11.23
CA ALA A 33 9.01 8.49 10.46
C ALA A 33 9.51 7.37 9.54
N LEU A 34 8.81 6.24 9.55
CA LEU A 34 9.04 5.11 8.67
C LEU A 34 7.77 4.89 7.84
N LEU A 35 7.94 4.77 6.53
CA LEU A 35 6.89 4.47 5.57
C LEU A 35 7.25 3.17 4.87
N PHE A 36 6.37 2.18 4.98
CA PHE A 36 6.44 0.96 4.18
C PHE A 36 5.78 1.21 2.83
N LEU A 37 6.38 0.65 1.78
CA LEU A 37 5.86 0.70 0.43
C LEU A 37 6.05 -0.67 -0.21
N ILE A 38 5.01 -1.17 -0.85
CA ILE A 38 5.14 -2.32 -1.75
C ILE A 38 5.68 -1.86 -3.12
N PRO A 39 6.24 -2.77 -3.95
CA PRO A 39 6.81 -2.40 -5.24
C PRO A 39 5.86 -1.60 -6.16
N GLU A 40 4.57 -1.88 -6.08
CA GLU A 40 3.50 -1.22 -6.85
C GLU A 40 3.33 0.27 -6.48
N GLU A 41 3.70 0.64 -5.26
CA GLU A 41 3.49 1.98 -4.68
C GLU A 41 4.69 2.90 -4.82
N LEU A 42 5.84 2.41 -5.29
CA LEU A 42 7.09 3.18 -5.36
C LEU A 42 6.96 4.51 -6.13
N LYS A 43 5.98 4.62 -7.03
CA LYS A 43 5.67 5.89 -7.74
C LYS A 43 5.26 7.01 -6.78
N PHE A 44 4.70 6.69 -5.61
CA PHE A 44 4.35 7.66 -4.56
C PHE A 44 5.55 8.50 -4.12
N LEU A 45 6.76 7.94 -4.14
CA LEU A 45 8.00 8.66 -3.81
C LEU A 45 8.24 9.89 -4.70
N ARG A 46 7.76 9.87 -5.95
CA ARG A 46 7.87 11.02 -6.88
C ARG A 46 7.05 12.21 -6.37
N TYR A 47 5.89 11.94 -5.79
CA TYR A 47 5.02 12.97 -5.23
C TYR A 47 5.59 13.55 -3.94
N LEU A 48 6.18 12.71 -3.08
CA LEU A 48 6.90 13.18 -1.89
C LEU A 48 8.08 14.08 -2.28
N LYS A 49 8.85 13.67 -3.30
CA LYS A 49 9.96 14.48 -3.84
C LYS A 49 9.47 15.82 -4.39
N ALA A 50 8.37 15.83 -5.12
CA ALA A 50 7.75 17.07 -5.64
C ALA A 50 7.26 17.99 -4.51
N ALA A 51 6.75 17.41 -3.43
CA ALA A 51 6.37 18.13 -2.20
C ALA A 51 7.56 18.55 -1.32
N LYS A 52 8.81 18.37 -1.81
CA LYS A 52 10.06 18.70 -1.11
C LYS A 52 10.23 17.94 0.22
N VAL A 53 9.66 16.74 0.32
CA VAL A 53 9.84 15.86 1.47
C VAL A 53 11.02 14.93 1.19
N PRO A 54 12.17 15.08 1.87
CA PRO A 54 13.29 14.17 1.71
C PRO A 54 12.94 12.80 2.29
N VAL A 55 13.17 11.75 1.52
CA VAL A 55 12.98 10.35 1.92
C VAL A 55 14.29 9.60 1.69
N LYS A 56 14.64 8.73 2.62
CA LYS A 56 15.82 7.88 2.55
C LYS A 56 15.39 6.43 2.66
N GLU A 57 15.85 5.60 1.74
CA GLU A 57 15.65 4.17 1.81
C GLU A 57 16.38 3.61 3.05
N TYR A 58 15.69 2.73 3.76
CA TYR A 58 16.23 2.06 4.94
C TYR A 58 16.37 0.57 4.63
N ALA A 59 17.61 0.10 4.58
CA ALA A 59 17.91 -1.32 4.40
C ALA A 59 17.87 -2.04 5.76
N PHE A 60 17.09 -3.12 5.84
CA PHE A 60 17.07 -4.01 7.00
C PHE A 60 18.07 -5.16 6.82
N ASP A 61 18.62 -5.64 7.92
CA ASP A 61 19.44 -6.86 7.94
C ASP A 61 18.53 -8.07 8.11
N ASP A 62 18.35 -8.84 7.03
CA ASP A 62 17.48 -10.01 6.99
C ASP A 62 17.83 -11.05 8.07
N LYS A 63 19.09 -11.08 8.52
CA LYS A 63 19.54 -12.01 9.58
C LYS A 63 18.88 -11.74 10.93
N LYS A 64 18.37 -10.53 11.15
CA LYS A 64 17.68 -10.14 12.38
C LYS A 64 16.18 -10.42 12.33
N LEU A 65 15.65 -10.82 11.17
CA LEU A 65 14.22 -11.07 10.99
C LEU A 65 13.90 -12.52 11.39
N VAL A 66 13.08 -12.67 12.42
CA VAL A 66 12.51 -13.96 12.79
C VAL A 66 11.32 -14.25 11.88
N ASN A 67 11.36 -15.37 11.16
CA ASN A 67 10.23 -15.79 10.33
C ASN A 67 9.10 -16.36 11.20
N VAL A 68 8.09 -15.53 11.45
CA VAL A 68 6.89 -15.89 12.23
C VAL A 68 5.68 -16.25 11.34
N GLN A 69 5.83 -16.21 10.02
CA GLN A 69 4.72 -16.35 9.06
C GLN A 69 3.94 -17.65 9.28
N SER A 70 4.64 -18.78 9.30
CA SER A 70 4.00 -20.11 9.43
C SER A 70 3.25 -20.30 10.75
N GLN A 71 3.68 -19.63 11.82
CA GLN A 71 3.04 -19.71 13.13
C GLN A 71 1.76 -18.88 13.15
N LEU A 72 1.79 -17.68 12.56
CA LEU A 72 0.62 -16.80 12.44
C LEU A 72 -0.45 -17.41 11.53
N GLU A 73 -0.07 -17.95 10.38
CA GLU A 73 -0.99 -18.65 9.47
C GLU A 73 -1.71 -19.81 10.17
N LYS A 74 -0.97 -20.65 10.91
CA LYS A 74 -1.56 -21.76 11.67
C LYS A 74 -2.52 -21.27 12.76
N LEU A 75 -2.17 -20.19 13.47
CA LEU A 75 -3.00 -19.62 14.52
C LEU A 75 -4.32 -19.06 13.96
N VAL A 76 -4.25 -18.28 12.88
CA VAL A 76 -5.43 -17.69 12.22
C VAL A 76 -6.28 -18.76 11.55
N ALA A 77 -5.68 -19.80 10.97
CA ALA A 77 -6.41 -20.93 10.39
C ALA A 77 -7.10 -21.81 11.45
N GLY A 78 -6.48 -21.99 12.62
CA GLY A 78 -6.99 -22.85 13.68
C GLY A 78 -8.19 -22.28 14.44
N ILE A 79 -8.36 -20.95 14.46
CA ILE A 79 -9.42 -20.29 15.22
C ILE A 79 -10.45 -19.70 14.26
N TYR A 80 -11.66 -20.25 14.25
CA TYR A 80 -12.76 -19.84 13.36
C TYR A 80 -13.02 -18.31 13.38
N HIS A 81 -13.08 -17.72 14.57
CA HIS A 81 -13.30 -16.28 14.72
C HIS A 81 -12.16 -15.45 14.12
N LEU A 82 -10.90 -15.83 14.36
CA LEU A 82 -9.76 -15.13 13.77
C LEU A 82 -9.74 -15.27 12.26
N ASN A 83 -10.05 -16.47 11.75
CA ASN A 83 -10.12 -16.70 10.31
C ASN A 83 -11.14 -15.79 9.63
N ASN A 84 -12.33 -15.65 10.21
CA ASN A 84 -13.37 -14.76 9.67
C ASN A 84 -12.98 -13.28 9.78
N MET A 85 -12.44 -12.84 10.92
CA MET A 85 -11.94 -11.48 11.07
C MET A 85 -10.83 -11.15 10.07
N ALA A 86 -9.92 -12.09 9.81
CA ALA A 86 -8.86 -11.93 8.82
C ALA A 86 -9.43 -11.82 7.39
N LYS A 87 -10.48 -12.58 7.04
CA LYS A 87 -11.16 -12.46 5.74
C LYS A 87 -11.81 -11.08 5.57
N ASP A 88 -12.48 -10.60 6.62
CA ASP A 88 -13.12 -9.28 6.61
C ASP A 88 -12.07 -8.16 6.55
N ALA A 89 -10.96 -8.30 7.25
CA ALA A 89 -9.83 -7.37 7.19
C ALA A 89 -9.20 -7.34 5.79
N TYR A 90 -8.92 -8.51 5.19
CA TYR A 90 -8.41 -8.63 3.82
C TYR A 90 -9.36 -7.97 2.80
N ARG A 91 -10.67 -8.23 2.91
CA ARG A 91 -11.68 -7.57 2.07
C ARG A 91 -11.67 -6.06 2.25
N SER A 92 -11.63 -5.58 3.49
CA SER A 92 -11.65 -4.15 3.81
C SER A 92 -10.42 -3.43 3.29
N TYR A 93 -9.25 -4.08 3.39
CA TYR A 93 -8.00 -3.59 2.81
C TYR A 93 -8.12 -3.40 1.30
N LEU A 94 -8.57 -4.42 0.56
CA LEU A 94 -8.73 -4.31 -0.90
C LEU A 94 -9.75 -3.24 -1.32
N LEU A 95 -10.84 -3.10 -0.56
CA LEU A 95 -11.84 -2.05 -0.80
C LEU A 95 -11.26 -0.66 -0.55
N SER A 96 -10.53 -0.47 0.55
CA SER A 96 -9.86 0.79 0.87
C SER A 96 -8.77 1.12 -0.15
N TYR A 97 -7.96 0.14 -0.55
CA TYR A 97 -6.99 0.30 -1.63
C TYR A 97 -7.67 0.73 -2.93
N ASN A 98 -8.80 0.11 -3.26
CA ASN A 98 -9.61 0.48 -4.40
C ASN A 98 -10.40 1.80 -4.23
N SER A 99 -10.47 2.42 -3.05
CA SER A 99 -11.10 3.74 -2.90
C SER A 99 -10.13 4.90 -3.10
N HIS A 100 -8.82 4.65 -3.13
CA HIS A 100 -7.79 5.68 -3.34
C HIS A 100 -8.02 6.47 -4.65
N SER A 101 -7.80 7.77 -4.62
CA SER A 101 -8.02 8.64 -5.79
C SER A 101 -6.91 8.49 -6.85
N MET A 102 -5.66 8.31 -6.44
CA MET A 102 -4.50 8.19 -7.35
C MET A 102 -4.35 6.80 -7.99
N LYS A 103 -5.22 6.48 -8.96
CA LYS A 103 -5.29 5.17 -9.64
C LYS A 103 -4.07 4.79 -10.49
N ASP A 104 -3.20 5.74 -10.79
CA ASP A 104 -1.93 5.50 -11.48
C ASP A 104 -0.87 4.86 -10.57
N ILE A 105 -1.01 5.06 -9.25
CA ILE A 105 -0.22 4.45 -8.18
C ILE A 105 -1.03 3.32 -7.53
N PHE A 106 -2.15 3.65 -6.90
CA PHE A 106 -2.98 2.74 -6.10
C PHE A 106 -4.02 2.04 -6.97
N ASN A 107 -3.56 1.01 -7.69
CA ASN A 107 -4.41 0.20 -8.56
C ASN A 107 -4.56 -1.22 -8.01
N VAL A 108 -5.76 -1.53 -7.49
CA VAL A 108 -6.07 -2.85 -6.92
C VAL A 108 -5.87 -4.01 -7.91
N HIS A 109 -6.00 -3.76 -9.21
CA HIS A 109 -5.80 -4.80 -10.23
C HIS A 109 -4.32 -5.07 -10.55
N ARG A 110 -3.41 -4.28 -9.99
CA ARG A 110 -1.96 -4.47 -10.12
C ARG A 110 -1.33 -5.05 -8.86
N LEU A 111 -2.09 -5.16 -7.77
CA LEU A 111 -1.61 -5.75 -6.53
C LEU A 111 -1.32 -7.24 -6.69
N ASP A 112 -0.23 -7.68 -6.07
CA ASP A 112 0.00 -9.09 -5.81
C ASP A 112 -0.94 -9.59 -4.71
N LEU A 113 -2.08 -10.17 -5.13
CA LEU A 113 -3.08 -10.68 -4.20
C LEU A 113 -2.56 -11.86 -3.36
N LEU A 114 -1.52 -12.58 -3.79
CA LEU A 114 -0.91 -13.65 -2.99
C LEU A 114 -0.10 -13.05 -1.83
N ALA A 115 0.74 -12.06 -2.11
CA ALA A 115 1.51 -11.36 -1.09
C ALA A 115 0.59 -10.64 -0.08
N VAL A 116 -0.47 -9.99 -0.57
CA VAL A 116 -1.47 -9.37 0.30
C VAL A 116 -2.22 -10.44 1.11
N ALA A 117 -2.60 -11.58 0.53
CA ALA A 117 -3.23 -12.65 1.30
C ALA A 117 -2.32 -13.16 2.44
N ALA A 118 -1.02 -13.30 2.16
CA ALA A 118 -0.03 -13.71 3.15
C ALA A 118 0.08 -12.70 4.32
N SER A 119 -0.03 -11.39 4.06
CA SER A 119 -0.03 -10.37 5.13
C SER A 119 -1.25 -10.46 6.05
N PHE A 120 -2.35 -11.08 5.58
CA PHE A 120 -3.54 -11.40 6.39
C PHE A 120 -3.56 -12.86 6.87
N CYS A 121 -2.39 -13.52 6.88
CA CYS A 121 -2.21 -14.89 7.38
C CYS A 121 -2.96 -15.96 6.56
N PHE A 122 -3.12 -15.74 5.26
CA PHE A 122 -3.65 -16.76 4.34
C PHE A 122 -2.58 -17.22 3.37
N SER A 123 -2.40 -18.53 3.24
CA SER A 123 -1.48 -19.11 2.25
C SER A 123 -1.99 -18.94 0.81
N ASN A 124 -3.30 -18.74 0.62
CA ASN A 124 -3.94 -18.47 -0.66
C ASN A 124 -5.02 -17.38 -0.51
N PRO A 125 -5.30 -16.56 -1.54
CA PRO A 125 -6.28 -15.49 -1.45
C PRO A 125 -7.68 -16.04 -1.15
N PRO A 126 -8.34 -15.61 -0.06
CA PRO A 126 -9.69 -16.07 0.25
C PRO A 126 -10.68 -15.51 -0.76
N LYS A 127 -11.73 -16.28 -1.06
CA LYS A 127 -12.85 -15.80 -1.87
C LYS A 127 -13.59 -14.71 -1.10
N VAL A 128 -13.49 -13.48 -1.57
CA VAL A 128 -14.19 -12.32 -1.02
C VAL A 128 -14.97 -11.60 -2.11
N ASN A 129 -16.19 -11.15 -1.77
CA ASN A 129 -17.04 -10.42 -2.70
C ASN A 129 -16.57 -8.96 -2.78
N LEU A 130 -15.84 -8.66 -3.84
CA LEU A 130 -15.33 -7.31 -4.13
C LEU A 130 -16.24 -6.67 -5.19
N ASN A 131 -17.16 -5.81 -4.76
CA ASN A 131 -17.82 -4.86 -5.67
C ASN A 131 -16.82 -3.73 -5.97
N ILE A 132 -15.83 -4.03 -6.81
CA ILE A 132 -14.86 -3.04 -7.29
C ILE A 132 -15.52 -2.28 -8.43
N ASP A 133 -16.06 -1.11 -8.14
CA ASP A 133 -16.55 -0.19 -9.16
C ASP A 133 -15.41 0.19 -10.11
N SER A 134 -15.66 -0.03 -11.40
CA SER A 134 -14.68 -0.12 -12.50
C SER A 134 -14.07 1.22 -12.95
N SER A 135 -13.83 2.15 -12.03
CA SER A 135 -13.10 3.40 -12.31
C SER A 135 -11.64 3.12 -12.70
N ALA A 136 -11.00 2.15 -12.05
CA ALA A 136 -9.63 1.72 -12.38
C ALA A 136 -9.55 1.03 -13.77
N SER A 137 -10.59 0.29 -14.17
CA SER A 137 -10.70 -0.38 -15.47
C SER A 137 -10.82 0.62 -16.64
N LYS A 138 -11.49 1.76 -16.42
CA LYS A 138 -11.57 2.86 -17.40
C LYS A 138 -10.20 3.52 -17.63
N HIS A 139 -9.37 3.63 -16.59
CA HIS A 139 -8.02 4.20 -16.71
C HIS A 139 -7.08 3.31 -17.56
N LYS A 140 -7.20 1.97 -17.45
CA LYS A 140 -6.45 1.02 -18.31
C LYS A 140 -6.79 1.19 -19.80
N LYS A 141 -8.06 1.48 -20.14
CA LYS A 141 -8.49 1.81 -21.52
C LYS A 141 -7.92 3.14 -22.00
N LYS A 142 -7.82 4.15 -21.11
CA LYS A 142 -7.27 5.47 -21.47
C LYS A 142 -5.76 5.43 -21.72
N ILE A 143 -4.98 4.71 -20.90
CA ILE A 143 -3.52 4.54 -21.12
C ILE A 143 -3.25 3.84 -22.45
N ARG A 144 -3.93 2.73 -22.75
CA ARG A 144 -3.78 2.02 -24.04
C ARG A 144 -4.12 2.90 -25.24
N LYS A 145 -5.11 3.79 -25.11
CA LYS A 145 -5.50 4.71 -26.19
C LYS A 145 -4.45 5.82 -26.39
N VAL A 146 -3.81 6.31 -25.32
CA VAL A 146 -2.76 7.33 -25.39
C VAL A 146 -1.45 6.77 -25.95
N GLU A 147 -1.09 5.52 -25.65
CA GLU A 147 0.06 4.84 -26.26
C GLU A 147 -0.18 4.55 -27.76
N GLY A 148 -1.40 4.21 -28.16
CA GLY A 148 -1.75 3.99 -29.57
C GLY A 148 -1.72 5.26 -30.43
N ILE A 149 -2.06 6.43 -29.87
CA ILE A 149 -2.08 7.71 -30.61
C ILE A 149 -0.66 8.25 -30.88
N LYS A 150 0.33 7.88 -30.06
CA LYS A 150 1.72 8.37 -30.23
C LYS A 150 2.45 7.78 -31.43
N HIS A 151 1.91 6.73 -32.07
CA HIS A 151 2.52 6.11 -33.25
C HIS A 151 1.98 6.64 -34.59
N GLU A 152 1.04 7.59 -34.59
CA GLU A 152 0.33 8.01 -35.82
C GLU A 152 0.61 9.47 -36.25
N PHE A 153 1.51 10.18 -35.59
CA PHE A 153 1.93 11.54 -36.00
C PHE A 153 3.46 11.64 -36.11
N GLN A 154 4.02 11.01 -37.14
CA GLN A 154 5.27 11.41 -37.77
C GLN A 154 5.13 11.19 -39.28
N LEU A 155 4.68 12.23 -39.98
CA LEU A 155 5.01 12.57 -41.37
C LEU A 155 5.15 14.10 -41.43
#